data_AF-A0A6U5CBR3-F1
#
_entry.id   AF-A0A6U5CBR3-F1
#
_cell.length_a   1.000
_cell.length_b   1.000
_cell.length_c   1.000
_cell.angle_alpha   90.00
_cell.angle_beta   90.00
_cell.angle_gamma   90.00
#
_symmetry.space_group_name_H-M   'P 1'
#
loop_
_entity.id
_entity.type
_entity.pdbx_description
1 polymer ?
#
loop_
_entity_poly.entity_id
_entity_poly.type
_entity_poly.pdbx_seq_one_letter_code
_entity_poly.pdbx_strand_id
1 'polypeptide(L)'
;MKRPSNMNVKQPVNWTRRVVNYTMGIFFLATCLAHFPGLTRAPYPHYEFLKSMVPPWIPLPSSFHVLWTGAAEAMIGLSMITTHSCESAQWGFFLIVLFTPAHVHHYLTDLPLPDGTIASFSLHVSRWILQLVFLAVFAYLGWFSVDKPRLRRRSKTKDQ
;
A
#
# COMPACT_ATOMS: atom_id res chain seq x y z
N MET A 1 -18.62 -46.96 -16.40
CA MET A 1 -18.59 -45.54 -16.83
C MET A 1 -17.42 -44.86 -16.10
N LYS A 2 -16.31 -44.55 -16.79
CA LYS A 2 -15.11 -43.92 -16.19
C LYS A 2 -15.32 -42.40 -16.13
N ARG A 3 -15.19 -41.78 -14.94
CA ARG A 3 -15.18 -40.31 -14.81
C ARG A 3 -13.98 -39.74 -15.58
N PRO A 4 -14.16 -38.67 -16.39
CA PRO A 4 -13.04 -38.01 -17.03
C PRO A 4 -12.09 -37.48 -15.95
N SER A 5 -10.80 -37.75 -16.13
CA SER A 5 -9.73 -37.24 -15.28
C SER A 5 -9.78 -35.72 -15.27
N ASN A 6 -9.78 -35.14 -14.06
CA ASN A 6 -9.65 -33.70 -13.87
C ASN A 6 -8.33 -33.24 -14.52
N MET A 7 -8.41 -32.75 -15.75
CA MET A 7 -7.30 -32.07 -16.39
C MET A 7 -6.98 -30.84 -15.54
N ASN A 8 -5.83 -30.89 -14.89
CA ASN A 8 -5.26 -29.80 -14.12
C ASN A 8 -4.80 -28.72 -15.10
N VAL A 9 -5.75 -27.95 -15.64
CA VAL A 9 -5.47 -26.79 -16.50
C VAL A 9 -4.81 -25.75 -15.61
N LYS A 10 -3.47 -25.66 -15.68
CA LYS A 10 -2.72 -24.58 -15.06
C LYS A 10 -3.21 -23.28 -15.69
N GLN A 11 -3.79 -22.41 -14.88
CA GLN A 11 -4.18 -21.08 -15.32
C GLN A 11 -2.95 -20.35 -15.90
N PRO A 12 -3.07 -19.64 -17.02
CA PRO A 12 -1.96 -18.91 -17.60
C PRO A 12 -1.44 -17.87 -16.60
N VAL A 13 -0.13 -17.67 -16.58
CA VAL A 13 0.50 -16.67 -15.72
C VAL A 13 0.05 -15.28 -16.16
N ASN A 14 -0.61 -14.54 -15.26
CA ASN A 14 -0.97 -13.15 -15.49
C ASN A 14 0.25 -12.24 -15.27
N TRP A 15 1.05 -12.05 -16.32
CA TRP A 15 2.27 -11.24 -16.30
C TRP A 15 1.99 -9.78 -15.91
N THR A 16 0.89 -9.20 -16.40
CA THR A 16 0.49 -7.84 -16.05
C THR A 16 0.31 -7.70 -14.55
N ARG A 17 -0.43 -8.61 -13.91
CA ARG A 17 -0.61 -8.60 -12.44
C ARG A 17 0.72 -8.71 -11.71
N ARG A 18 1.63 -9.58 -12.15
CA ARG A 18 2.96 -9.73 -11.52
C ARG A 18 3.78 -8.45 -11.61
N VAL A 19 3.86 -7.85 -12.80
CA VAL A 19 4.58 -6.59 -13.00
C VAL A 19 4.01 -5.52 -12.08
N VAL A 20 2.68 -5.34 -12.05
CA VAL A 20 2.05 -4.35 -11.18
C VAL A 20 2.35 -4.65 -9.70
N ASN A 21 2.28 -5.90 -9.26
CA ASN A 21 2.60 -6.28 -7.89
C ASN A 21 4.07 -5.99 -7.53
N TYR A 22 5.02 -6.26 -8.43
CA TYR A 22 6.43 -5.91 -8.21
C TYR A 22 6.62 -4.40 -8.16
N THR A 23 6.01 -3.65 -9.08
CA THR A 23 6.11 -2.18 -9.11
C THR A 23 5.56 -1.57 -7.83
N MET A 24 4.36 -1.97 -7.40
CA MET A 24 3.77 -1.49 -6.15
C MET A 24 4.59 -1.95 -4.94
N GLY A 25 5.04 -3.20 -4.93
CA GLY A 25 5.83 -3.73 -3.84
C GLY A 25 7.15 -3.00 -3.64
N ILE A 26 7.89 -2.76 -4.71
CA ILE A 26 9.14 -1.97 -4.71
C ILE A 26 8.87 -0.52 -4.31
N PHE A 27 7.80 0.09 -4.82
CA PHE A 27 7.42 1.45 -4.46
C PHE A 27 7.21 1.59 -2.94
N PHE A 28 6.40 0.72 -2.34
CA PHE A 28 6.13 0.74 -0.90
C PHE A 28 7.38 0.45 -0.05
N LEU A 29 8.27 -0.43 -0.51
CA LEU A 29 9.55 -0.65 0.16
C LEU A 29 10.48 0.56 0.05
N ALA A 30 10.40 1.34 -1.03
CA ALA A 30 11.18 2.56 -1.17
C ALA A 30 10.62 3.68 -0.27
N THR A 31 9.30 3.85 -0.21
CA THR A 31 8.66 4.87 0.64
C THR A 31 8.80 4.56 2.12
N CYS A 32 8.80 3.28 2.51
CA CYS A 32 8.92 2.90 3.93
C CYS A 32 10.24 3.38 4.54
N LEU A 33 11.31 3.49 3.74
CA LEU A 33 12.62 3.97 4.22
C LEU A 33 12.54 5.39 4.81
N ALA A 34 11.65 6.24 4.28
CA ALA A 34 11.47 7.61 4.77
C ALA A 34 10.87 7.67 6.20
N HIS A 35 10.23 6.59 6.65
CA HIS A 35 9.58 6.51 7.95
C HIS A 35 10.54 6.15 9.10
N PHE A 36 11.75 5.69 8.80
CA PHE A 36 12.70 5.24 9.82
C PHE A 36 13.92 6.16 9.89
N PRO A 37 14.23 6.73 11.06
CA PRO A 37 15.42 7.55 11.25
C PRO A 37 16.69 6.81 10.84
N GLY A 38 17.54 7.44 10.02
CA GLY A 38 18.85 6.92 9.62
C GLY A 38 18.85 5.90 8.47
N LEU A 39 17.70 5.50 7.92
CA LEU A 39 17.66 4.61 6.74
C LEU A 39 17.86 5.32 5.41
N THR A 40 17.56 6.62 5.33
CA THR A 40 17.79 7.43 4.12
C THR A 40 18.98 8.35 4.30
N ARG A 41 19.94 8.31 3.36
CA ARG A 41 21.05 9.28 3.27
C ARG A 41 20.65 10.63 2.64
N ALA A 42 19.36 10.84 2.37
CA ALA A 42 18.89 12.07 1.76
C ALA A 42 19.18 13.28 2.68
N PRO A 43 19.51 14.46 2.11
CA PRO A 43 19.97 15.63 2.85
C PRO A 43 18.94 16.23 3.82
N TYR A 44 17.73 15.68 3.92
CA TYR A 44 16.66 16.19 4.77
C TYR A 44 16.01 15.10 5.62
N PRO A 45 15.62 15.39 6.88
CA PRO A 45 15.01 14.42 7.77
C PRO A 45 13.55 14.17 7.34
N HIS A 46 13.36 13.30 6.35
CA HIS A 46 12.03 12.88 5.87
C HIS A 46 11.13 12.40 7.03
N TYR A 47 11.70 11.75 8.03
CA TYR A 47 10.99 11.32 9.23
C TYR A 47 10.35 12.49 10.00
N GLU A 48 11.06 13.61 10.19
CA GLU A 48 10.53 14.77 10.90
C GLU A 48 9.47 15.50 10.08
N PHE A 49 9.63 15.54 8.76
CA PHE A 49 8.58 16.02 7.85
C PHE A 49 7.32 15.14 7.92
N LEU A 50 7.44 13.81 7.91
CA LEU A 50 6.28 12.93 8.05
C LEU A 50 5.58 13.11 9.41
N LYS A 51 6.34 13.36 10.48
CA LYS A 51 5.78 13.66 11.80
C LYS A 51 4.98 14.95 11.82
N SER A 52 5.44 16.00 11.13
CA SER A 52 4.69 17.26 11.07
C SER A 52 3.40 17.14 10.25
N MET A 53 3.34 16.21 9.29
CA MET A 53 2.13 15.92 8.54
C MET A 53 1.04 15.24 9.37
N VAL A 54 1.38 14.54 10.46
CA VAL A 54 0.38 13.88 11.31
C VAL A 54 -0.50 14.94 11.99
N PRO A 55 -1.82 14.94 11.75
CA PRO A 55 -2.70 15.92 12.35
C PRO A 55 -2.76 15.80 13.88
N PRO A 56 -2.82 16.92 14.62
CA PRO A 56 -2.76 16.91 16.09
C PRO A 56 -4.00 16.31 16.76
N TRP A 57 -5.11 16.13 16.02
CA TRP A 57 -6.33 15.49 16.51
C TRP A 57 -6.33 13.97 16.41
N ILE A 58 -5.31 13.36 15.79
CA ILE A 58 -5.14 11.90 15.82
C ILE A 58 -4.52 11.52 17.18
N PRO A 59 -5.14 10.61 17.94
CA PRO A 59 -4.62 10.19 19.24
C PRO A 59 -3.30 9.42 19.07
N LEU A 60 -2.42 9.49 20.08
CA LEU A 60 -1.05 8.96 20.13
C LEU A 60 0.02 9.91 19.53
N PRO A 61 1.31 9.74 19.90
CA PRO A 61 2.38 10.58 19.37
C PRO A 61 2.54 10.43 17.84
N SER A 62 2.86 11.50 17.14
CA SER A 62 3.10 11.48 15.69
C SER A 62 4.20 10.47 15.28
N SER A 63 5.22 10.29 16.13
CA SER A 63 6.27 9.28 15.94
C SER A 63 5.71 7.86 15.87
N PHE A 64 4.71 7.52 16.68
CA PHE A 64 4.06 6.23 16.61
C PHE A 64 3.40 6.03 15.24
N HIS A 65 2.66 7.04 14.76
CA HIS A 65 1.98 6.99 13.47
C HIS A 65 2.93 6.75 12.30
N VAL A 66 4.00 7.54 12.23
CA VAL A 66 5.01 7.42 11.17
C VAL A 66 5.70 6.05 11.23
N LEU A 67 6.10 5.56 12.41
CA LEU A 67 6.78 4.27 12.50
C LEU A 67 5.88 3.10 12.12
N TRP A 68 4.62 3.08 12.59
CA TRP A 68 3.74 1.96 12.28
C TRP A 68 3.31 1.99 10.81
N THR A 69 3.06 3.16 10.21
CA THR A 69 2.74 3.23 8.77
C THR A 69 3.93 2.78 7.94
N GLY A 70 5.15 3.15 8.31
CA GLY A 70 6.37 2.64 7.67
C GLY A 70 6.49 1.12 7.75
N ALA A 71 6.18 0.52 8.91
CA ALA A 71 6.15 -0.93 9.06
C ALA A 71 5.05 -1.60 8.20
N ALA A 72 3.86 -1.00 8.16
CA ALA A 72 2.76 -1.47 7.32
C ALA A 72 3.11 -1.39 5.83
N GLU A 73 3.74 -0.30 5.38
CA GLU A 73 4.24 -0.17 4.01
C GLU A 73 5.25 -1.27 3.68
N ALA A 74 6.20 -1.55 4.58
CA ALA A 74 7.19 -2.60 4.38
C ALA A 74 6.55 -3.99 4.26
N MET A 75 5.59 -4.31 5.13
CA MET A 75 4.87 -5.59 5.11
C MET A 75 4.03 -5.76 3.84
N ILE A 76 3.29 -4.72 3.45
CA ILE A 76 2.50 -4.73 2.22
C ILE A 76 3.45 -4.88 1.02
N GLY A 77 4.52 -4.09 0.96
CA GLY A 77 5.49 -4.13 -0.13
C GLY A 77 6.11 -5.51 -0.31
N LEU A 78 6.61 -6.12 0.78
CA LEU A 78 7.18 -7.47 0.77
C LEU A 78 6.14 -8.52 0.37
N SER A 79 4.92 -8.43 0.89
CA SER A 79 3.85 -9.38 0.59
C SER A 79 3.40 -9.31 -0.88
N MET A 80 3.41 -8.13 -1.49
CA MET A 80 3.10 -7.96 -2.91
C MET A 80 4.14 -8.62 -3.82
N ILE A 81 5.42 -8.56 -3.44
CA ILE A 81 6.53 -9.18 -4.18
C ILE A 81 6.53 -10.71 -4.05
N THR A 82 6.24 -11.21 -2.84
CA THR A 82 6.42 -12.64 -2.50
C THR A 82 5.16 -13.48 -2.73
N THR A 83 4.02 -13.02 -2.22
CA THR A 83 2.77 -13.81 -2.21
C THR A 83 1.82 -13.45 -3.34
N HIS A 84 1.94 -12.23 -3.90
CA HIS A 84 1.02 -11.69 -4.91
C HIS A 84 -0.47 -11.77 -4.50
N SER A 85 -0.74 -11.76 -3.19
CA SER A 85 -2.08 -12.02 -2.65
C SER A 85 -3.03 -10.84 -2.90
N CYS A 86 -4.32 -11.15 -3.10
CA CYS A 86 -5.35 -10.09 -3.17
C CYS A 86 -5.49 -9.36 -1.82
N GLU A 87 -5.26 -10.06 -0.72
CA GLU A 87 -5.33 -9.50 0.63
C GLU A 87 -4.28 -8.39 0.83
N SER A 88 -3.04 -8.60 0.35
CA SER A 88 -1.99 -7.58 0.34
C SER A 88 -2.45 -6.29 -0.35
N ALA A 89 -3.16 -6.42 -1.48
CA ALA A 89 -3.69 -5.27 -2.20
C ALA A 89 -4.84 -4.58 -1.46
N GLN A 90 -5.68 -5.34 -0.74
CA GLN A 90 -6.75 -4.77 0.08
C GLN A 90 -6.17 -3.98 1.27
N TRP A 91 -5.14 -4.51 1.93
CA TRP A 91 -4.42 -3.77 2.97
C TRP A 91 -3.73 -2.52 2.42
N GLY A 92 -3.13 -2.60 1.22
CA GLY A 92 -2.62 -1.44 0.49
C GLY A 92 -3.68 -0.37 0.26
N PHE A 93 -4.88 -0.76 -0.16
CA PHE A 93 -6.01 0.17 -0.33
C PHE A 93 -6.33 0.92 0.97
N PHE A 94 -6.51 0.20 2.08
CA PHE A 94 -6.84 0.81 3.37
C PHE A 94 -5.72 1.73 3.89
N LEU A 95 -4.46 1.35 3.67
CA LEU A 95 -3.33 2.18 4.08
C LEU A 95 -3.31 3.51 3.31
N ILE A 96 -3.56 3.48 1.99
CA ILE A 96 -3.67 4.71 1.19
C ILE A 96 -4.85 5.59 1.63
N VAL A 97 -6.00 5.01 2.00
CA VAL A 97 -7.11 5.78 2.59
C VAL A 97 -6.66 6.46 3.88
N LEU A 98 -5.89 5.77 4.71
CA LEU A 98 -5.43 6.29 5.99
C LEU A 98 -4.37 7.40 5.88
N PHE A 99 -3.72 7.56 4.73
CA PHE A 99 -2.84 8.71 4.46
C PHE A 99 -3.60 10.01 4.16
N THR A 100 -4.90 9.92 3.85
CA THR A 100 -5.72 11.09 3.50
C THR A 100 -5.68 12.20 4.56
N PRO A 101 -5.86 11.93 5.87
CA PRO A 101 -5.79 12.97 6.88
C PRO A 101 -4.43 13.70 6.91
N ALA A 102 -3.32 12.99 6.70
CA ALA A 102 -1.99 13.60 6.66
C ALA A 102 -1.81 14.51 5.44
N HIS A 103 -2.28 14.08 4.26
CA HIS A 103 -2.26 14.92 3.05
C HIS A 103 -3.17 16.16 3.16
N VAL A 104 -4.35 16.00 3.77
CA VAL A 104 -5.27 17.12 4.02
C VAL A 104 -4.68 18.09 5.02
N HIS A 105 -4.13 17.61 6.13
CA HIS A 105 -3.50 18.47 7.13
C HIS A 105 -2.30 19.22 6.56
N HIS A 106 -1.44 18.56 5.76
CA HIS A 106 -0.34 19.22 5.08
C HIS A 106 -0.82 20.36 4.16
N TYR A 107 -1.89 20.12 3.38
CA TYR A 107 -2.47 21.14 2.52
C TYR A 107 -3.08 22.32 3.31
N LEU A 108 -3.77 22.05 4.41
CA LEU A 108 -4.44 23.09 5.20
C LEU A 108 -3.49 23.95 6.03
N THR A 109 -2.28 23.48 6.30
CA THR A 109 -1.32 24.14 7.22
C THR A 109 -0.06 24.62 6.53
N ASP A 110 0.04 24.48 5.20
CA ASP A 110 1.19 24.91 4.39
C ASP A 110 2.54 24.46 4.97
N LEU A 111 2.63 23.20 5.45
CA LEU A 111 3.87 22.74 6.09
C LEU A 111 5.02 22.80 5.07
N PRO A 112 6.19 23.31 5.48
CA PRO A 112 7.36 23.33 4.61
C PRO A 112 7.76 21.90 4.25
N LEU A 113 8.11 21.72 2.98
CA LEU A 113 8.74 20.51 2.47
C LEU A 113 10.11 20.32 3.15
N PRO A 114 10.71 19.12 3.02
CA PRO A 114 12.01 18.85 3.64
C PRO A 114 13.09 19.89 3.25
N ASP A 115 13.01 20.46 2.03
CA ASP A 115 13.91 21.51 1.53
C ASP A 115 13.58 22.94 2.00
N GLY A 116 12.61 23.10 2.88
CA GLY A 116 12.16 24.38 3.42
C GLY A 116 11.20 25.13 2.50
N THR A 117 10.89 24.64 1.30
CA THR A 117 9.95 25.29 0.39
C THR A 117 8.50 24.98 0.76
N ILE A 118 7.58 25.90 0.47
CA ILE A 118 6.16 25.65 0.64
C ILE A 118 5.65 24.91 -0.60
N ALA A 119 4.90 23.84 -0.37
CA ALA A 119 4.31 23.04 -1.44
C ALA A 119 3.34 23.90 -2.27
N SER A 120 3.50 23.89 -3.59
CA SER A 120 2.58 24.59 -4.49
C SER A 120 1.24 23.86 -4.58
N PHE A 121 0.18 24.59 -4.93
CA PHE A 121 -1.14 23.99 -5.19
C PHE A 121 -1.07 22.83 -6.20
N SER A 122 -0.29 22.98 -7.28
CA SER A 122 -0.09 21.94 -8.29
C SER A 122 0.56 20.67 -7.71
N LEU A 123 1.44 20.80 -6.72
CA LEU A 123 2.04 19.65 -6.03
C LEU A 123 1.01 18.92 -5.16
N HIS A 124 0.09 19.63 -4.51
CA HIS A 124 -1.00 18.99 -3.76
C HIS A 124 -1.96 18.25 -4.68
N VAL A 125 -2.37 18.88 -5.79
CA VAL A 125 -3.25 18.26 -6.78
C VAL A 125 -2.61 17.00 -7.38
N SER A 126 -1.31 17.05 -7.72
CA SER A 126 -0.63 15.87 -8.27
C SER A 126 -0.55 14.72 -7.26
N ARG A 127 -0.34 15.01 -5.97
CA ARG A 127 -0.39 14.00 -4.90
C ARG A 127 -1.78 13.37 -4.77
N TRP A 128 -2.85 14.14 -4.83
CA TRP A 128 -4.22 13.59 -4.79
C TRP A 128 -4.55 12.73 -5.99
N ILE A 129 -4.16 13.16 -7.19
CA ILE A 129 -4.31 12.35 -8.41
C ILE A 129 -3.56 11.02 -8.25
N LEU A 130 -2.31 11.06 -7.78
CA LEU A 130 -1.51 9.86 -7.54
C LEU A 130 -2.15 8.95 -6.48
N GLN A 131 -2.71 9.53 -5.42
CA GLN A 131 -3.43 8.79 -4.38
C GLN A 131 -4.66 8.06 -4.96
N LEU A 132 -5.45 8.73 -5.81
CA LEU A 132 -6.59 8.13 -6.50
C LEU A 132 -6.16 7.02 -7.45
N VAL A 133 -5.04 7.18 -8.16
CA VAL A 133 -4.45 6.13 -9.00
C VAL A 133 -4.07 4.92 -8.15
N PHE A 134 -3.42 5.10 -7.00
CA PHE A 134 -3.10 3.99 -6.10
C PHE A 134 -4.35 3.28 -5.59
N LEU A 135 -5.38 4.02 -5.17
CA LEU A 135 -6.66 3.44 -4.76
C LEU A 135 -7.29 2.60 -5.88
N ALA A 136 -7.29 3.09 -7.12
CA ALA A 136 -7.81 2.36 -8.26
C ALA A 136 -7.01 1.08 -8.55
N VAL A 137 -5.68 1.15 -8.51
CA VAL A 137 -4.79 -0.01 -8.72
C VAL A 137 -5.01 -1.06 -7.63
N PHE A 138 -5.04 -0.65 -6.35
CA PHE A 138 -5.26 -1.58 -5.24
C PHE A 138 -6.66 -2.17 -5.25
N ALA A 139 -7.70 -1.37 -5.56
CA ALA A 139 -9.05 -1.88 -5.72
C ALA A 139 -9.13 -2.93 -6.83
N TYR A 140 -8.49 -2.66 -7.97
CA TYR A 140 -8.40 -3.59 -9.09
C TYR A 140 -7.72 -4.91 -8.70
N LEU A 141 -6.55 -4.85 -8.06
CA LEU A 141 -5.80 -6.05 -7.65
C LEU A 141 -6.47 -6.83 -6.50
N GLY A 142 -7.17 -6.14 -5.61
CA GLY A 142 -7.75 -6.71 -4.39
C GLY A 142 -9.14 -7.32 -4.61
N TRP A 143 -9.97 -6.71 -5.47
CA TRP A 143 -11.36 -7.12 -5.65
C TRP A 143 -11.75 -7.53 -7.07
N PHE A 144 -11.20 -6.85 -8.09
CA PHE A 144 -11.69 -6.98 -9.48
C PHE A 144 -10.85 -7.90 -10.37
N SER A 145 -9.61 -8.20 -10.00
CA SER A 145 -8.81 -9.18 -10.74
C SER A 145 -9.37 -10.60 -10.56
N VAL A 146 -9.55 -11.31 -11.68
CA VAL A 146 -10.27 -12.60 -11.80
C VAL A 146 -9.60 -13.77 -11.06
N ASP A 147 -8.37 -13.60 -10.57
CA ASP A 147 -7.62 -14.62 -9.84
C ASP A 147 -7.98 -14.66 -8.35
N LYS A 148 -9.24 -14.92 -8.01
CA LYS A 148 -9.56 -15.40 -6.67
C LYS A 148 -9.27 -16.90 -6.66
N PRO A 149 -8.21 -17.39 -6.01
CA PRO A 149 -8.14 -18.82 -5.70
C PRO A 149 -9.35 -19.09 -4.82
N ARG A 150 -10.42 -19.62 -5.44
CA ARG A 150 -11.64 -20.03 -4.76
C ARG A 150 -11.19 -20.79 -3.53
N LEU A 151 -11.53 -20.27 -2.36
CA LEU A 151 -11.28 -20.90 -1.07
C LEU A 151 -11.59 -22.39 -1.22
N ARG A 152 -10.52 -23.15 -1.35
CA ARG A 152 -10.56 -24.57 -1.62
C ARG A 152 -11.03 -25.19 -0.31
N ARG A 153 -12.31 -25.58 -0.30
CA ARG A 153 -12.79 -26.76 0.44
C ARG A 153 -12.60 -26.67 1.96
N ARG A 154 -13.50 -25.97 2.66
CA ARG A 154 -13.76 -26.23 4.09
C ARG A 154 -15.25 -26.47 4.35
N SER A 155 -15.81 -27.48 3.68
CA SER A 155 -17.16 -28.01 4.00
C SER A 155 -17.29 -29.52 3.80
N LYS A 156 -16.19 -30.28 3.92
CA LYS A 156 -16.27 -31.75 3.96
C LYS A 156 -15.45 -32.30 5.10
N THR A 157 -16.07 -32.36 6.28
CA THR A 157 -16.06 -33.47 7.26
C THR A 157 -16.65 -32.98 8.59
N LYS A 158 -17.96 -32.75 8.61
CA LYS A 158 -18.80 -32.88 9.81
C LYS A 158 -20.03 -33.65 9.37
N ASP A 159 -19.83 -34.94 9.16
CA ASP A 159 -20.85 -35.99 9.02
C ASP A 159 -20.06 -37.32 9.10
N GLN A 160 -19.62 -37.62 10.32
CA GLN A 160 -19.26 -38.95 10.79
C GLN A 160 -19.92 -39.12 12.15
#